data_AF-A0A7U6KFB2-F1
#
_entry.id   AF-A0A7U6KFB2-F1
#
_cell.length_a   1.000
_cell.length_b   1.000
_cell.length_c   1.000
_cell.angle_alpha   90.00
_cell.angle_beta   90.00
_cell.angle_gamma   90.00
#
_symmetry.space_group_name_H-M   'P 1'
#
loop_
_entity.id
_entity.type
_entity.pdbx_description
1 polymer ?
#
loop_
_entity_poly.entity_id
_entity_poly.type
_entity_poly.pdbx_seq_one_letter_code
_entity_poly.pdbx_strand_id
1 'polypeptide(L)' 'METFKDYKVADISDDERSELSQLEQSLCKETDKDIVLIAYEKKTTGQPL' A
#
# COMPACT_ATOMS: atom_id res chain seq x y z
N MET A 1 16.60 -6.02 13.51
CA MET A 1 15.38 -5.20 13.29
C MET A 1 15.59 -4.44 12.00
N GLU A 2 15.01 -4.90 10.90
CA GLU A 2 14.97 -4.12 9.66
C GLU A 2 14.19 -2.83 9.93
N THR A 3 14.86 -1.70 9.80
CA THR A 3 14.24 -0.40 9.98
C THR A 3 13.42 -0.07 8.74
N PHE A 4 12.09 0.03 8.88
CA PHE A 4 11.16 0.56 7.86
C PHE A 4 11.44 2.04 7.46
N LYS A 5 12.58 2.60 7.88
CA LYS A 5 13.02 3.97 7.56
C LYS A 5 13.19 4.18 6.05
N ASP A 6 13.44 3.10 5.32
CA ASP A 6 13.65 3.09 3.88
C ASP A 6 12.34 3.00 3.08
N TYR A 7 11.17 3.04 3.73
CA TYR A 7 9.87 2.99 3.06
C TYR A 7 9.07 4.26 3.32
N LYS A 8 8.30 4.68 2.31
CA LYS A 8 7.28 5.73 2.42
C LYS A 8 5.94 5.15 1.95
N VAL A 9 4.83 5.79 2.32
CA VAL A 9 3.52 5.46 1.72
C VAL A 9 3.67 5.61 0.21
N ALA A 10 3.25 4.58 -0.52
CA ALA A 10 3.35 4.57 -1.98
C ALA A 10 2.49 5.69 -2.56
N ASP A 11 3.08 6.47 -3.46
CA ASP A 11 2.32 7.36 -4.34
C ASP A 11 1.64 6.47 -5.38
N ILE A 12 0.34 6.26 -5.23
CA ILE A 12 -0.45 5.41 -6.11
C ILE A 12 -1.42 6.26 -6.93
N SER A 13 -1.60 5.88 -8.19
CA SER A 13 -2.54 6.53 -9.09
C SER A 13 -3.99 6.22 -8.71
N ASP A 14 -4.93 7.01 -9.22
CA ASP A 14 -6.37 6.77 -8.99
C ASP A 14 -6.84 5.41 -9.53
N ASP A 15 -6.28 4.98 -10.67
CA ASP A 15 -6.53 3.67 -11.26
C ASP A 15 -6.07 2.52 -10.34
N GLU A 16 -4.82 2.60 -9.85
CA GLU A 16 -4.26 1.65 -8.88
C GLU A 16 -5.07 1.63 -7.57
N ARG A 17 -5.58 2.79 -7.14
CA ARG A 17 -6.45 2.90 -5.97
C ARG A 17 -7.78 2.18 -6.17
N SER A 18 -8.35 2.26 -7.38
CA SER A 18 -9.58 1.55 -7.75
C SER A 18 -9.36 0.03 -7.73
N GLU A 19 -8.25 -0.44 -8.25
CA GLU A 19 -7.88 -1.87 -8.20
C GLU A 19 -7.68 -2.35 -6.76
N LEU A 20 -6.99 -1.57 -5.93
CA LEU A 20 -6.78 -1.88 -4.51
C LEU A 20 -8.11 -1.92 -3.73
N SER A 21 -9.05 -1.03 -4.03
CA SER A 21 -10.38 -1.04 -3.40
C SER A 21 -11.20 -2.27 -3.79
N GLN A 22 -11.11 -2.73 -5.05
CA GLN A 22 -11.77 -3.96 -5.49
C GLN A 22 -11.17 -5.20 -4.82
N LEU A 23 -9.85 -5.21 -4.63
CA LEU A 23 -9.15 -6.27 -3.92
C LEU A 23 -9.56 -6.29 -2.44
N GLU A 24 -9.55 -5.14 -1.76
CA GLU A 24 -9.97 -5.01 -0.36
C GLU A 24 -11.39 -5.54 -0.15
N GLN A 25 -12.34 -5.14 -1.00
CA GLN A 25 -13.72 -5.62 -0.93
C GLN A 25 -13.84 -7.14 -1.15
N SER A 26 -13.04 -7.70 -2.06
CA SER A 26 -13.05 -9.14 -2.33
C SER A 26 -12.52 -9.92 -1.12
N LEU A 27 -11.43 -9.44 -0.50
CA LEU A 27 -10.84 -10.06 0.69
C LEU A 27 -11.76 -9.96 1.91
N CYS A 28 -12.39 -8.81 2.14
CA CYS A 28 -13.36 -8.65 3.23
C CYS A 28 -14.53 -9.63 3.11
N LYS A 29 -15.06 -9.82 1.89
CA LYS A 29 -16.15 -10.76 1.62
C LYS A 29 -15.72 -12.22 1.77
N GLU A 30 -14.52 -12.58 1.31
CA GLU A 30 -14.03 -13.96 1.39
C GLU A 30 -13.71 -14.39 2.83
N THR A 31 -13.18 -13.45 3.62
CA THR A 31 -12.65 -13.77 4.96
C THR A 31 -13.61 -13.42 6.10
N ASP A 32 -14.72 -12.74 5.81
CA ASP A 32 -15.66 -12.16 6.80
C ASP A 32 -14.93 -11.31 7.86
N LYS A 33 -13.97 -10.51 7.40
CA LYS A 33 -13.14 -9.64 8.25
C LYS A 33 -13.05 -8.24 7.67
N ASP A 34 -12.86 -7.28 8.57
CA ASP A 34 -12.49 -5.93 8.20
C ASP A 34 -10.98 -5.90 7.87
N ILE A 35 -10.65 -5.69 6.60
CA ILE A 35 -9.29 -5.69 6.08
C ILE A 35 -9.00 -4.31 5.50
N VAL A 36 -7.81 -3.79 5.82
CA VAL A 36 -7.29 -2.53 5.28
C VAL A 36 -5.96 -2.83 4.59
N LEU A 37 -5.82 -2.36 3.35
CA LEU A 37 -4.57 -2.49 2.58
C LEU A 37 -3.74 -1.21 2.69
N ILE A 38 -2.45 -1.33 3.03
CA ILE A 38 -1.51 -0.20 3.09
C ILE A 38 -0.33 -0.47 2.16
N ALA A 39 -0.20 0.34 1.11
CA ALA A 39 0.89 0.24 0.15
C ALA A 39 2.08 1.12 0.56
N TYR A 40 3.28 0.55 0.51
CA TYR A 40 4.55 1.24 0.77
C TYR A 40 5.48 1.06 -0.42
N GLU A 41 6.22 2.11 -0.77
CA GLU A 41 7.30 2.06 -1.75
C GLU A 41 8.64 2.33 -1.07
N LYS A 42 9.72 1.75 -1.62
CA LYS A 42 11.06 2.00 -1.13
C LYS A 42 11.48 3.42 -1.50
N LYS A 43 11.98 4.17 -0.52
CA LYS A 43 12.68 5.44 -0.75
C LYS A 43 13.89 5.13 -1.64
N THR A 44 13.85 5.60 -2.88
CA THR A 44 15.02 5.57 -3.74
C THR A 44 16.06 6.53 -3.16
N THR A 45 17.21 5.99 -2.72
CA THR A 45 18.39 6.77 -2.31
C THR A 45 18.87 7.59 -3.50
N GLY A 46 18.38 8.83 -3.63
CA GLY A 46 18.69 9.71 -4.76
C GLY A 46 18.01 11.09 -4.74
N GLN A 47 17.07 11.37 -3.84
CA GLN A 47 16.52 12.73 -3.70
C GLN A 47 17.34 13.52 -2.67
N PRO A 48 17.96 14.67 -3.06
CA PRO A 48 18.63 15.54 -2.11
C PRO A 48 17.62 16.10 -1.10
N LEU A 49 18.06 16.18 0.16
CA LEU A 49 17.37 16.87 1.26
C LEU A 49 17.16 18.35 0.96
#